data_AF-A0A4D6MUB5-F1
#
_entry.id   AF-A0A4D6MUB5-F1
#
_cell.length_a   1.000
_cell.length_b   1.000
_cell.length_c   1.000
_cell.angle_alpha   90.00
_cell.angle_beta   90.00
_cell.angle_gamma   90.00
#
_symmetry.space_group_name_H-M   'P 1'
#
loop_
_entity.id
_entity.type
_entity.pdbx_description
1 polymer ?
#
loop_
_entity_poly.entity_id
_entity_poly.type
_entity_poly.pdbx_seq_one_letter_code
_entity_poly.pdbx_strand_id
1 'polypeptide(L)'
;MGAGSTSGVKGPEAGLIELPETTVRKDIEINMPETLINSIDKTLLLSRRVGSLYERELREGSRTKVEELQEKVDKNNEEKEAWKKEKEEWEAERKRLATWGEKDDGLEVELEDLKSCIIQEHINGFQKGVRKASFFYENVDGNDARFDVNKDVVNDVLIDEAESSPDGVGVKDAVDADVGDILGPFSPDKGQMLSLIHI
;
A
#
# COMPACT_ATOMS: atom_id res chain seq x y z
N MET A 1 20.00 6.15 -40.77
CA MET A 1 21.39 5.85 -41.17
C MET A 1 22.05 5.12 -40.03
N GLY A 2 22.35 3.83 -40.20
CA GLY A 2 23.03 3.00 -39.22
C GLY A 2 23.67 1.83 -39.97
N ALA A 3 24.99 1.87 -40.08
CA ALA A 3 25.79 1.03 -40.95
C ALA A 3 25.77 -0.45 -40.54
N GLY A 4 25.64 -1.33 -41.53
CA GLY A 4 25.87 -2.77 -41.35
C GLY A 4 27.32 -3.06 -41.00
N SER A 5 27.53 -4.07 -40.15
CA SER A 5 28.82 -4.69 -39.89
C SER A 5 28.70 -6.19 -40.12
N THR A 6 29.29 -6.64 -41.22
CA THR A 6 29.51 -8.05 -41.55
C THR A 6 30.94 -8.39 -41.13
N SER A 7 31.16 -8.90 -39.93
CA SER A 7 32.43 -9.50 -39.55
C SER A 7 32.32 -11.02 -39.70
N GLY A 8 32.42 -11.47 -40.95
CA GLY A 8 32.68 -12.88 -41.26
C GLY A 8 34.10 -13.25 -40.85
N VAL A 9 34.29 -13.62 -39.59
CA VAL A 9 35.48 -14.36 -39.16
C VAL A 9 35.16 -15.84 -39.33
N LYS A 10 35.58 -16.42 -40.45
CA LYS A 10 35.66 -17.87 -40.64
C LYS A 10 36.68 -18.40 -39.62
N GLY A 11 36.21 -19.13 -38.62
CA GLY A 11 37.07 -20.00 -37.82
C GLY A 11 37.72 -21.07 -38.71
N PRO A 12 38.86 -21.65 -38.31
CA PRO A 12 39.48 -22.74 -39.06
C PRO A 12 38.46 -23.87 -39.24
N GLU A 13 38.12 -24.19 -40.49
CA GLU A 13 37.35 -25.37 -40.85
C GLU A 13 38.09 -26.58 -40.27
N ALA A 14 37.46 -27.26 -39.30
CA ALA A 14 37.96 -28.55 -38.83
C ALA A 14 37.89 -29.53 -40.00
N GLY A 15 39.05 -29.84 -40.58
CA GLY A 15 39.17 -30.84 -41.64
C GLY A 15 38.62 -32.17 -41.14
N LEU A 16 37.61 -32.69 -41.84
CA LEU A 16 37.09 -34.03 -41.62
C LEU A 16 38.24 -35.02 -41.86
N ILE A 17 38.65 -35.73 -40.82
CA ILE A 17 39.57 -36.87 -40.98
C ILE A 17 38.81 -37.94 -41.76
N GLU A 18 39.26 -38.20 -42.99
CA GLU A 18 38.71 -39.23 -43.87
C GLU A 18 38.96 -40.60 -43.22
N LEU A 19 37.87 -41.26 -42.82
CA LEU A 19 37.98 -42.59 -42.23
C LEU A 19 38.42 -43.57 -43.33
N PRO A 20 39.40 -44.45 -43.08
CA PRO A 20 39.87 -45.40 -44.08
C PRO A 20 38.75 -46.38 -44.49
N GLU A 21 38.74 -46.76 -45.76
CA GLU A 21 37.79 -47.73 -46.32
C GLU A 21 37.89 -49.09 -45.62
N THR A 22 36.85 -49.45 -44.87
CA THR A 22 36.75 -50.75 -44.21
C THR A 22 36.33 -51.81 -45.22
N THR A 23 37.21 -52.77 -45.53
CA THR A 23 36.86 -53.94 -46.35
C THR A 23 36.36 -55.07 -45.44
N VAL A 24 35.09 -55.46 -45.59
CA VAL A 24 34.47 -56.54 -44.80
C VAL A 24 34.80 -57.89 -45.43
N ARG A 25 35.75 -58.63 -44.84
CA ARG A 25 36.05 -60.03 -45.21
C ARG A 25 35.01 -60.96 -44.58
N LYS A 26 34.42 -61.87 -45.36
CA LYS A 26 33.26 -62.69 -44.94
C LYS A 26 33.57 -64.18 -44.74
N ASP A 27 34.79 -64.62 -45.00
CA ASP A 27 35.15 -66.05 -45.10
C ASP A 27 35.99 -66.55 -43.91
N ILE A 28 35.90 -65.90 -42.74
CA ILE A 28 36.61 -66.31 -41.52
C ILE A 28 35.65 -67.15 -40.67
N GLU A 29 35.88 -68.45 -40.60
CA GLU A 29 35.14 -69.36 -39.73
C GLU A 29 35.67 -69.27 -38.29
N ILE A 30 34.82 -68.87 -37.35
CA ILE A 30 35.17 -68.71 -35.93
C ILE A 30 34.43 -69.78 -35.14
N ASN A 31 35.13 -70.82 -34.69
CA ASN A 31 34.56 -71.86 -33.83
C ASN A 31 34.49 -71.38 -32.37
N MET A 32 33.28 -71.15 -31.85
CA MET A 32 33.05 -70.75 -30.45
C MET A 32 32.40 -71.89 -29.67
N PRO A 33 33.01 -72.41 -28.60
CA PRO A 33 32.37 -73.40 -27.76
C PRO A 33 31.08 -72.87 -27.13
N GLU A 34 30.09 -73.75 -26.98
CA GLU A 34 28.74 -73.47 -26.49
C GLU A 34 28.72 -72.82 -25.08
N THR A 35 29.74 -73.09 -24.28
CA THR A 35 29.97 -72.47 -22.97
C THR A 35 30.26 -70.97 -23.07
N LEU A 36 30.96 -70.52 -24.12
CA LEU A 36 31.21 -69.10 -24.38
C LEU A 36 29.95 -68.40 -24.88
N ILE A 37 29.17 -69.05 -25.76
CA ILE A 37 27.89 -68.50 -26.26
C ILE A 37 26.93 -68.27 -25.09
N ASN A 38 26.75 -69.28 -24.22
CA ASN A 38 25.91 -69.16 -23.02
C ASN A 38 26.43 -68.08 -22.03
N SER A 39 27.75 -67.90 -21.93
CA SER A 39 28.35 -66.84 -21.12
C SER A 39 28.02 -65.44 -21.65
N ILE A 40 28.08 -65.26 -22.98
CA ILE A 40 27.73 -64.00 -23.66
C ILE A 40 26.24 -63.69 -23.46
N ASP A 41 25.35 -64.66 -23.67
CA ASP A 41 23.90 -64.48 -23.49
C ASP A 41 23.55 -64.07 -22.07
N LYS A 42 24.18 -64.71 -21.06
CA LYS A 42 24.02 -64.33 -19.65
C LYS A 42 24.50 -62.91 -19.40
N THR A 43 25.65 -62.52 -19.96
CA THR A 43 26.21 -61.17 -19.80
C THR A 43 25.27 -60.12 -20.41
N LEU A 44 24.74 -60.36 -21.61
CA LEU A 44 23.78 -59.46 -22.27
C LEU A 44 22.46 -59.35 -21.50
N LEU A 45 21.93 -60.47 -20.98
CA LEU A 45 20.73 -60.48 -20.16
C LEU A 45 20.93 -59.68 -18.87
N LEU A 46 22.08 -59.83 -18.21
CA LEU A 46 22.43 -59.09 -17.00
C LEU A 46 22.57 -57.59 -17.30
N SER A 47 23.30 -57.21 -18.35
CA SER A 47 23.42 -55.81 -18.78
C SER A 47 22.06 -55.16 -19.06
N ARG A 48 21.16 -55.88 -19.74
CA ARG A 48 19.79 -55.41 -19.99
C ARG A 48 19.01 -55.20 -18.68
N ARG A 49 19.09 -56.16 -17.75
CA ARG A 49 18.42 -56.05 -16.44
C ARG A 49 18.94 -54.87 -15.62
N VAL A 50 20.27 -54.69 -15.57
CA VAL A 50 20.90 -53.58 -14.85
C VAL A 50 20.50 -52.24 -15.47
N GLY A 51 20.50 -52.12 -16.80
CA GLY A 51 20.04 -50.93 -17.51
C GLY A 51 18.59 -50.57 -17.18
N SER A 52 17.67 -51.53 -17.23
CA SER A 52 16.26 -51.30 -16.86
C SER A 52 16.06 -50.95 -15.37
N LEU A 53 16.92 -51.47 -14.49
CA LEU A 53 16.86 -51.17 -13.06
C LEU A 53 17.27 -49.73 -12.78
N TYR A 54 18.39 -49.28 -13.37
CA TYR A 54 18.86 -47.91 -13.28
C TYR A 54 17.84 -46.89 -13.82
N GLU A 55 17.22 -47.18 -14.96
CA GLU A 55 16.20 -46.32 -15.56
C GLU A 55 14.92 -46.23 -14.70
N ARG A 56 14.54 -47.31 -14.00
CA ARG A 56 13.43 -47.28 -13.04
C ARG A 56 13.76 -46.38 -11.86
N GLU A 57 14.93 -46.56 -11.26
CA GLU A 57 15.35 -45.83 -10.06
C GLU A 57 15.48 -44.32 -10.33
N LEU A 58 16.05 -43.95 -11.49
CA LEU A 58 16.08 -42.55 -11.95
C LEU A 58 14.69 -41.96 -12.16
N ARG A 59 13.80 -42.72 -12.82
CA ARG A 59 12.43 -42.25 -13.11
C ARG A 59 11.62 -42.07 -11.84
N GLU A 60 11.73 -43.01 -10.90
CA GLU A 60 10.97 -43.01 -9.65
C GLU A 60 11.43 -41.90 -8.70
N GLY A 61 12.75 -41.70 -8.57
CA GLY A 61 13.31 -40.58 -7.81
C GLY A 61 13.01 -39.21 -8.40
N SER A 62 12.87 -39.10 -9.73
CA SER A 62 12.48 -37.84 -10.39
C SER A 62 10.99 -37.59 -10.27
N ARG A 63 10.17 -38.64 -10.38
CA ARG A 63 8.72 -38.58 -10.33
C ARG A 63 8.21 -38.04 -8.99
N THR A 64 8.74 -38.51 -7.87
CA THR A 64 8.35 -38.04 -6.53
C THR A 64 8.57 -36.53 -6.35
N LYS A 65 9.71 -36.00 -6.82
CA LYS A 65 10.01 -34.56 -6.76
C LYS A 65 9.09 -33.74 -7.66
N VAL A 66 8.75 -34.26 -8.83
CA VAL A 66 7.79 -33.61 -9.74
C VAL A 66 6.39 -33.58 -9.12
N GLU A 67 5.95 -34.68 -8.50
CA GLU A 67 4.65 -34.76 -7.82
C GLU A 67 4.58 -33.77 -6.63
N GLU A 68 5.62 -33.67 -5.80
CA GLU A 68 5.69 -32.68 -4.71
C GLU A 68 5.66 -31.24 -5.20
N LEU A 69 6.40 -30.93 -6.29
CA LEU A 69 6.39 -29.60 -6.88
C LEU A 69 5.04 -29.26 -7.50
N GLN A 70 4.38 -30.25 -8.12
CA GLN A 70 3.05 -30.07 -8.69
C GLN A 70 2.03 -29.71 -7.61
N GLU A 71 2.03 -30.42 -6.48
CA GLU A 71 1.14 -30.12 -5.35
C GLU A 71 1.38 -28.69 -4.82
N LYS A 72 2.64 -28.24 -4.73
CA LYS A 72 2.96 -26.86 -4.33
C LYS A 72 2.46 -25.83 -5.35
N VAL A 73 2.53 -26.12 -6.64
CA VAL A 73 2.01 -25.24 -7.70
C VAL A 73 0.49 -25.10 -7.59
N ASP A 74 -0.21 -26.22 -7.38
CA ASP A 74 -1.66 -26.23 -7.26
C ASP A 74 -2.11 -25.46 -6.01
N LYS A 75 -1.46 -25.70 -4.86
CA LYS A 75 -1.71 -24.94 -3.63
C LYS A 75 -1.47 -23.44 -3.80
N ASN A 76 -0.35 -23.05 -4.43
CA ASN A 76 -0.06 -21.64 -4.69
C ASN A 76 -1.10 -21.00 -5.62
N ASN A 77 -1.65 -21.76 -6.56
CA ASN A 77 -2.70 -21.27 -7.45
C ASN A 77 -4.01 -21.02 -6.67
N GLU A 78 -4.39 -21.93 -5.76
CA GLU A 78 -5.55 -21.73 -4.88
C GLU A 78 -5.38 -20.50 -3.98
N GLU A 79 -4.22 -20.34 -3.33
CA GLU A 79 -3.91 -19.16 -2.51
C GLU A 79 -3.99 -17.86 -3.32
N LYS A 80 -3.47 -17.87 -4.55
CA LYS A 80 -3.51 -16.70 -5.45
C LYS A 80 -4.95 -16.30 -5.79
N GLU A 81 -5.84 -17.26 -6.03
CA GLU A 81 -7.25 -16.98 -6.28
C GLU A 81 -7.97 -16.47 -5.02
N ALA A 82 -7.63 -16.96 -3.83
CA ALA A 82 -8.15 -16.44 -2.56
C ALA A 82 -7.72 -14.98 -2.33
N TRP A 83 -6.43 -14.67 -2.49
CA TRP A 83 -5.90 -13.32 -2.37
C TRP A 83 -6.52 -12.34 -3.37
N LYS A 84 -6.83 -12.82 -4.59
CA LYS A 84 -7.50 -12.00 -5.61
C LYS A 84 -8.92 -11.62 -5.17
N LYS A 85 -9.69 -12.56 -4.60
CA LYS A 85 -11.04 -12.29 -4.08
C LYS A 85 -10.99 -11.31 -2.90
N GLU A 86 -10.07 -11.50 -1.96
CA GLU A 86 -9.91 -10.62 -0.82
C GLU A 86 -9.56 -9.18 -1.28
N LYS A 87 -8.70 -9.05 -2.29
CA LYS A 87 -8.38 -7.74 -2.87
C LYS A 87 -9.60 -7.05 -3.50
N GLU A 88 -10.45 -7.80 -4.21
CA GLU A 88 -11.70 -7.27 -4.78
C GLU A 88 -12.67 -6.81 -3.69
N GLU A 89 -12.78 -7.56 -2.57
CA GLU A 89 -13.57 -7.18 -1.40
C GLU A 89 -13.04 -5.92 -0.72
N TRP A 90 -11.73 -5.85 -0.46
CA TRP A 90 -11.08 -4.65 0.09
C TRP A 90 -11.27 -3.43 -0.81
N GLU A 91 -11.23 -3.60 -2.13
CA GLU A 91 -11.47 -2.49 -3.06
C GLU A 91 -12.94 -2.03 -3.01
N ALA A 92 -13.89 -2.94 -2.86
CA ALA A 92 -15.31 -2.62 -2.68
C ALA A 92 -15.55 -1.87 -1.37
N GLU A 93 -14.92 -2.30 -0.27
CA GLU A 93 -15.04 -1.63 1.02
C GLU A 93 -14.39 -0.23 0.99
N ARG A 94 -13.23 -0.10 0.35
CA ARG A 94 -12.60 1.22 0.13
C ARG A 94 -13.50 2.17 -0.66
N LYS A 95 -14.23 1.68 -1.67
CA LYS A 95 -15.21 2.50 -2.41
C LYS A 95 -16.39 2.93 -1.51
N ARG A 96 -16.89 2.05 -0.64
CA ARG A 96 -17.92 2.41 0.34
C ARG A 96 -17.45 3.49 1.29
N LEU A 97 -16.25 3.35 1.84
CA LEU A 97 -15.66 4.36 2.73
C LEU A 97 -15.51 5.71 2.03
N ALA A 98 -15.09 5.75 0.77
CA ALA A 98 -15.03 6.99 0.00
C ALA A 98 -16.40 7.67 -0.10
N THR A 99 -17.47 6.92 -0.42
CA THR A 99 -18.84 7.48 -0.48
C THR A 99 -19.40 7.91 0.88
N TRP A 100 -18.89 7.34 1.97
CA TRP A 100 -19.29 7.73 3.31
C TRP A 100 -18.59 9.01 3.75
N GLY A 101 -17.30 9.17 3.41
CA GLY A 101 -16.56 10.42 3.60
C GLY A 101 -17.22 11.61 2.89
N GLU A 102 -17.66 11.45 1.63
CA GLU A 102 -18.37 12.51 0.89
C GLU A 102 -19.67 12.96 1.59
N LYS A 103 -20.35 12.06 2.30
CA LYS A 103 -21.57 12.40 3.07
C LYS A 103 -21.24 13.14 4.36
N ASP A 104 -20.16 12.76 5.02
CA ASP A 104 -19.69 13.40 6.24
C ASP A 104 -19.29 14.85 5.96
N ASP A 105 -18.52 15.08 4.88
CA ASP A 105 -18.15 16.43 4.41
C ASP A 105 -19.40 17.29 4.12
N GLY A 106 -20.44 16.71 3.50
CA GLY A 106 -21.69 17.40 3.22
C GLY A 106 -22.47 17.80 4.47
N LEU A 107 -22.50 16.92 5.49
CA LEU A 107 -23.17 17.18 6.76
C LEU A 107 -22.43 18.22 7.61
N GLU A 108 -21.10 18.27 7.54
CA GLU A 108 -20.29 19.28 8.25
C GLU A 108 -20.63 20.70 7.76
N VAL A 109 -20.77 20.88 6.44
CA VAL A 109 -21.16 22.17 5.84
C VAL A 109 -22.57 22.58 6.26
N GLU A 110 -23.56 21.67 6.17
CA GLU A 110 -24.94 21.96 6.58
C GLU A 110 -25.03 22.31 8.07
N LEU A 111 -24.24 21.65 8.91
CA LEU A 111 -24.19 21.93 10.34
C LEU A 111 -23.64 23.33 10.62
N GLU A 112 -22.58 23.75 9.92
CA GLU A 112 -21.98 25.07 10.11
C GLU A 112 -22.90 26.20 9.61
N ASP A 113 -23.54 26.00 8.45
CA ASP A 113 -24.55 26.92 7.92
C ASP A 113 -25.74 27.05 8.88
N LEU A 114 -26.21 25.94 9.46
CA LEU A 114 -27.29 25.93 10.44
C LEU A 114 -26.90 26.67 11.73
N LYS A 115 -25.69 26.43 12.26
CA LYS A 115 -25.18 27.18 13.43
C LYS A 115 -25.16 28.68 13.15
N SER A 116 -24.63 29.08 11.99
CA SER A 116 -24.59 30.48 11.57
C SER A 116 -25.98 31.10 11.51
N CYS A 117 -26.95 30.38 10.91
CA CYS A 117 -28.35 30.81 10.85
C CYS A 117 -28.98 31.01 12.23
N ILE A 118 -28.78 30.06 13.16
CA ILE A 118 -29.31 30.15 14.53
C ILE A 118 -28.68 31.35 15.24
N ILE A 119 -27.36 31.47 15.24
CA ILE A 119 -26.65 32.59 15.89
C ILE A 119 -27.16 33.93 15.35
N GLN A 120 -27.27 34.06 14.02
CA GLN A 120 -27.73 35.29 13.39
C GLN A 120 -29.18 35.64 13.74
N GLU A 121 -30.08 34.65 13.77
CA GLU A 121 -31.47 34.87 14.17
C GLU A 121 -31.57 35.38 15.61
N HIS A 122 -30.81 34.77 16.52
CA HIS A 122 -30.73 35.19 17.92
C HIS A 122 -30.18 36.60 18.07
N ILE A 123 -29.09 36.95 17.39
CA ILE A 123 -28.51 38.30 17.39
C ILE A 123 -29.55 39.32 16.89
N ASN A 124 -30.21 39.04 15.76
CA ASN A 124 -31.21 39.93 15.19
C ASN A 124 -32.44 40.08 16.11
N GLY A 125 -32.89 38.98 16.72
CA GLY A 125 -33.98 38.99 17.70
C GLY A 125 -33.65 39.86 18.92
N PHE A 126 -32.43 39.72 19.45
CA PHE A 126 -31.93 40.52 20.56
C PHE A 126 -31.85 42.01 20.19
N GLN A 127 -31.23 42.35 19.05
CA GLN A 127 -31.13 43.73 18.57
C GLN A 127 -32.50 44.38 18.32
N LYS A 128 -33.50 43.61 17.87
CA LYS A 128 -34.89 44.07 17.79
C LYS A 128 -35.45 44.41 19.17
N GLY A 129 -35.18 43.57 20.18
CA GLY A 129 -35.56 43.83 21.57
C GLY A 129 -34.93 45.10 22.13
N VAL A 130 -33.62 45.29 21.93
CA VAL A 130 -32.88 46.49 22.37
C VAL A 130 -33.44 47.76 21.73
N ARG A 131 -33.68 47.75 20.40
CA ARG A 131 -34.32 48.89 19.71
C ARG A 131 -35.70 49.22 20.28
N LYS A 132 -36.48 48.19 20.61
CA LYS A 132 -37.80 48.38 21.25
C LYS A 132 -37.65 49.00 22.64
N ALA A 133 -36.67 48.59 23.44
CA ALA A 133 -36.39 49.18 24.75
C ALA A 133 -35.93 50.64 24.63
N SER A 134 -35.01 50.93 23.72
CA SER A 134 -34.54 52.30 23.42
C SER A 134 -35.69 53.23 23.04
N PHE A 135 -36.68 52.74 22.28
CA PHE A 135 -37.87 53.53 21.95
C PHE A 135 -38.74 53.88 23.16
N PHE A 136 -38.88 52.98 24.14
CA PHE A 136 -39.71 53.21 25.33
C PHE A 136 -39.01 53.98 26.45
N TYR A 137 -37.67 53.95 26.49
CA TYR A 137 -36.87 54.59 27.55
C TYR A 137 -35.90 55.61 26.95
N GLU A 138 -36.17 56.91 27.16
CA GLU A 138 -35.45 58.04 26.54
C GLU A 138 -33.94 58.11 26.86
N ASN A 139 -33.48 57.37 27.88
CA ASN A 139 -32.07 57.32 28.31
C ASN A 139 -31.33 56.04 27.88
N VAL A 140 -31.93 55.21 27.03
CA VAL A 140 -31.33 53.93 26.58
C VAL A 140 -30.86 54.10 25.13
N ASP A 141 -29.55 54.19 24.93
CA ASP A 141 -28.95 54.08 23.60
C ASP A 141 -28.93 52.61 23.18
N GLY A 142 -29.47 52.30 22.01
CA GLY A 142 -29.48 50.95 21.46
C GLY A 142 -28.10 50.42 21.08
N ASN A 143 -27.10 51.31 21.00
CA ASN A 143 -25.70 50.97 20.75
C ASN A 143 -24.83 51.06 22.03
N ASP A 144 -25.45 51.20 23.20
CA ASP A 144 -24.73 51.23 24.47
C ASP A 144 -24.00 49.89 24.69
N ALA A 145 -22.71 49.96 25.05
CA ALA A 145 -21.86 48.79 25.30
C ALA A 145 -22.40 47.86 26.42
N ARG A 146 -23.34 48.36 27.25
CA ARG A 146 -24.06 47.56 28.24
C ARG A 146 -25.01 46.51 27.64
N PHE A 147 -25.32 46.59 26.35
CA PHE A 147 -26.12 45.60 25.61
C PHE A 147 -25.29 44.80 24.60
N ASP A 148 -23.96 44.86 24.68
CA ASP A 148 -23.10 44.03 23.84
C ASP A 148 -23.21 42.56 24.30
N VAL A 149 -23.76 41.71 23.42
CA VAL A 149 -23.97 40.29 23.70
C VAL A 149 -22.68 39.49 23.85
N ASN A 150 -21.52 40.06 23.47
CA ASN A 150 -20.21 39.43 23.62
C ASN A 150 -19.52 39.79 24.95
N LYS A 151 -20.18 40.56 25.82
CA LYS A 151 -19.65 40.95 27.14
C LYS A 151 -20.45 40.31 28.24
N ASP A 152 -19.75 39.76 29.22
CA ASP A 152 -20.34 39.21 30.43
C ASP A 152 -20.09 40.13 31.64
N VAL A 153 -20.92 40.01 32.67
CA VAL A 153 -20.76 40.76 33.93
C VAL A 153 -20.11 39.85 34.97
N VAL A 154 -18.82 40.06 35.22
CA VAL A 154 -18.05 39.35 36.24
C VAL A 154 -17.65 40.34 37.33
N ASN A 155 -18.07 40.08 38.58
CA ASN A 155 -17.79 40.96 39.72
C ASN A 155 -18.17 42.43 39.46
N ASP A 156 -19.36 42.67 38.90
CA ASP A 156 -19.89 43.99 38.53
C ASP A 156 -19.07 44.75 37.45
N VAL A 157 -18.16 44.07 36.75
CA VAL A 157 -17.37 44.61 35.64
C VAL A 157 -17.78 43.92 34.34
N LEU A 158 -17.97 44.70 33.27
CA LEU A 158 -18.16 44.16 31.92
C LEU A 158 -16.82 43.69 31.36
N ILE A 159 -16.71 42.41 31.09
CA ILE A 159 -15.52 41.75 30.56
C ILE A 159 -15.91 41.04 29.26
N ASP A 160 -15.02 41.04 28.26
CA ASP A 160 -15.27 40.32 27.01
C ASP A 160 -15.39 38.80 27.29
N GLU A 161 -16.34 38.13 26.66
CA GLU A 161 -16.65 36.72 26.93
C GLU A 161 -15.42 35.81 26.72
N ALA A 162 -14.59 36.11 25.72
CA ALA A 162 -13.33 35.41 25.46
C ALA A 162 -12.29 35.53 26.59
N GLU A 163 -12.36 36.59 27.40
CA GLU A 163 -11.49 36.82 28.56
C GLU A 163 -12.11 36.29 29.87
N SER A 164 -13.42 36.01 29.87
CA SER A 164 -14.17 35.50 31.03
C SER A 164 -13.97 34.00 31.28
N SER A 165 -13.53 33.24 30.27
CA SER A 165 -13.32 31.79 30.37
C SER A 165 -12.11 31.48 31.25
N PRO A 166 -12.28 30.80 32.40
CA PRO A 166 -11.16 30.39 33.23
C PRO A 166 -10.53 29.13 32.64
N ASP A 167 -9.96 29.20 31.44
CA ASP A 167 -9.10 28.14 30.93
C ASP A 167 -7.72 28.27 31.61
N GLY A 168 -7.70 27.75 32.85
CA GLY A 168 -6.53 27.32 33.60
C GLY A 168 -5.26 28.17 33.49
N VAL A 169 -5.16 29.23 34.31
CA VAL A 169 -3.86 29.61 34.89
C VAL A 169 -3.40 28.45 35.79
N GLY A 170 -2.73 27.49 35.16
CA GLY A 170 -1.80 26.60 35.83
C GLY A 170 -0.63 27.46 36.29
N VAL A 171 -0.65 27.84 37.56
CA VAL A 171 0.52 28.40 38.25
C VAL A 171 1.64 27.36 38.10
N LYS A 172 2.69 27.78 37.39
CA LYS A 172 3.96 27.08 37.27
C LYS A 172 4.71 27.25 38.58
N ASP A 173 5.19 26.17 39.17
CA ASP A 173 6.40 26.18 39.99
C ASP A 173 7.23 24.90 39.76
N ALA A 174 8.54 25.11 39.79
CA ALA A 174 9.60 24.46 39.03
C ALA A 174 10.03 23.04 39.49
N VAL A 175 10.79 22.33 38.64
CA VAL A 175 12.22 21.96 38.86
C VAL A 175 12.77 21.17 37.66
N ASP A 176 14.03 21.47 37.34
CA ASP A 176 14.92 21.01 36.27
C ASP A 176 14.92 19.50 35.92
N ALA A 177 15.12 19.20 34.63
CA ALA A 177 16.20 18.33 34.16
C ALA A 177 16.41 18.46 32.64
N ASP A 178 17.60 18.94 32.30
CA ASP A 178 18.33 18.78 31.03
C ASP A 178 18.34 17.34 30.52
N VAL A 179 18.15 17.14 29.19
CA VAL A 179 18.96 16.28 28.30
C VAL A 179 18.48 16.45 26.84
N GLY A 180 19.36 16.97 25.99
CA GLY A 180 19.71 16.33 24.71
C GLY A 180 18.91 16.68 23.46
N ASP A 181 19.51 17.55 22.64
CA ASP A 181 19.24 17.79 21.21
C ASP A 181 19.00 16.51 20.39
N ILE A 182 18.15 16.61 19.34
CA ILE A 182 18.44 16.09 17.98
C ILE A 182 17.42 16.61 16.93
N LEU A 183 17.96 17.36 15.96
CA LEU A 183 17.53 17.63 14.57
C LEU A 183 16.18 18.34 14.25
N GLY A 184 16.27 19.57 13.69
CA GLY A 184 15.19 20.30 12.99
C GLY A 184 15.08 19.94 11.49
N PRO A 185 14.67 20.86 10.57
CA PRO A 185 13.77 22.02 10.66
C PRO A 185 12.57 21.91 9.68
N PHE A 186 11.40 22.47 9.98
CA PHE A 186 10.37 22.73 8.95
C PHE A 186 9.57 23.99 9.28
N SER A 187 9.84 25.06 8.52
CA SER A 187 8.91 26.19 8.35
C SER A 187 7.83 25.81 7.35
N PRO A 188 6.60 26.32 7.56
CA PRO A 188 5.91 26.98 6.47
C PRO A 188 5.43 28.37 6.91
N ASP A 189 6.03 29.37 6.30
CA ASP A 189 5.51 30.73 6.19
C ASP A 189 4.21 30.71 5.38
N LYS A 190 3.10 31.17 5.97
CA LYS A 190 1.92 31.67 5.25
C LYS A 190 1.26 32.79 6.07
N GLY A 191 1.70 34.01 5.78
CA GLY A 191 0.83 35.01 5.16
C GLY A 191 -0.43 35.43 5.94
N GLN A 192 -0.32 36.62 6.54
CA GLN A 192 -1.42 37.53 6.83
C GLN A 192 -2.38 37.64 5.62
N MET A 193 -3.68 37.41 5.85
CA MET A 193 -4.85 37.76 5.03
C MET A 193 -6.05 37.20 5.82
N LEU A 194 -7.02 37.95 6.34
CA LEU A 194 -7.69 39.12 5.83
C LEU A 194 -8.26 39.95 6.98
N SER A 195 -8.09 41.27 6.88
CA SER A 195 -8.97 42.25 7.49
C SER A 195 -10.32 42.30 6.77
N LEU A 196 -11.28 43.00 7.39
CA LEU A 196 -12.62 43.39 6.92
C LEU A 196 -13.70 42.32 7.04
N ILE A 197 -14.57 42.52 8.05
CA ILE A 197 -16.00 42.72 7.75
C ILE A 197 -16.45 43.96 8.55
N HIS A 198 -16.68 45.06 7.81
CA HIS A 198 -17.69 46.04 8.19
C HIS A 198 -19.06 45.43 7.86
N ILE A 199 -19.96 45.40 8.84
CA ILE A 199 -21.37 45.84 8.81
C ILE A 199 -21.99 45.42 10.14
#